data_AF-A0A8I3Q0J3-F1
#
_entry.id   AF-A0A8I3Q0J3-F1
#
_cell.length_a   1.000
_cell.length_b   1.000
_cell.length_c   1.000
_cell.angle_alpha   90.00
_cell.angle_beta   90.00
_cell.angle_gamma   90.00
#
_symmetry.space_group_name_H-M   'P 1'
#
loop_
_entity.id
_entity.type
_entity.pdbx_description
1 polymer ?
#
loop_
_entity_poly.entity_id
_entity_poly.type
_entity_poly.pdbx_seq_one_letter_code
_entity_poly.pdbx_strand_id
1 'polypeptide(L)'
;MSAASRVALVTGANKGIGFAIARELCRQFSGDVVLTARDEARGRAAVQQLQAEGLSPRFHLLDIDDLHSIRALRDFLRKEYGGLDVLVNNAGIAFKTNDPTPFHIQAEVTMKTNFFGTRDVCTELLPLMKPQADDPTPLHIQAEVTLKTNFFGTRDICTELLPLVKPQGRVVNVSSIMSFLALKQCSPELQQKFTSETITEEELGMLMNKFLEDVKNGVHKKEGWPDIKIAAYSVSKMGVTVLSRIHARKLSEQRRDDKILLNACCPGWVRTDMGGPKGIKSPEEGAESPVYLALLPSDAEGPHGEFVMEKKVEQWGLPFQFPSWFLTIISS
;
A
#
# COMPACT_ATOMS: atom_id res chain seq x y z
N MET A 1 21.85 16.73 21.91
CA MET A 1 20.65 15.90 21.67
C MET A 1 21.09 14.76 20.78
N SER A 2 20.95 13.48 21.19
CA SER A 2 21.25 12.39 20.26
C SER A 2 20.23 12.46 19.12
N ALA A 3 20.66 12.22 17.88
CA ALA A 3 19.74 12.14 16.77
C ALA A 3 18.69 11.04 17.07
N ALA A 4 17.40 11.34 16.88
CA ALA A 4 16.35 10.34 17.03
C ALA A 4 16.62 9.14 16.09
N SER A 5 16.44 7.91 16.59
CA SER A 5 16.64 6.67 15.82
C SER A 5 15.84 6.73 14.50
N ARG A 6 16.39 6.16 13.43
CA ARG A 6 15.63 5.96 12.19
C ARG A 6 14.55 4.91 12.44
N VAL A 7 13.45 4.98 11.73
CA VAL A 7 12.35 4.01 11.92
C VAL A 7 11.76 3.51 10.61
N ALA A 8 11.60 2.20 10.51
CA ALA A 8 10.89 1.51 9.45
C ALA A 8 9.57 0.94 9.99
N LEU A 9 8.49 1.02 9.21
CA LEU A 9 7.18 0.51 9.58
C LEU A 9 6.63 -0.43 8.51
N VAL A 10 6.05 -1.55 8.96
CA VAL A 10 5.39 -2.53 8.07
C VAL A 10 3.94 -2.73 8.49
N THR A 11 3.00 -2.54 7.56
CA THR A 11 1.58 -2.78 7.79
C THR A 11 1.20 -4.24 7.60
N GLY A 12 0.29 -4.76 8.44
CA GLY A 12 -0.17 -6.15 8.35
C GLY A 12 0.95 -7.18 8.54
N ALA A 13 1.83 -6.94 9.50
CA ALA A 13 3.10 -7.65 9.67
C ALA A 13 3.06 -8.78 10.71
N ASN A 14 1.88 -9.17 11.19
CA ASN A 14 1.76 -10.28 12.14
C ASN A 14 1.87 -11.68 11.51
N LYS A 15 1.89 -11.80 10.18
CA LYS A 15 2.05 -13.08 9.46
C LYS A 15 2.45 -12.86 7.99
N GLY A 16 2.73 -13.96 7.29
CA GLY A 16 2.92 -13.97 5.83
C GLY A 16 4.07 -13.09 5.36
N ILE A 17 3.89 -12.40 4.23
CA ILE A 17 4.91 -11.55 3.62
C ILE A 17 5.30 -10.39 4.56
N GLY A 18 4.33 -9.72 5.18
CA GLY A 18 4.59 -8.61 6.10
C GLY A 18 5.47 -9.00 7.30
N PHE A 19 5.26 -10.19 7.86
CA PHE A 19 6.12 -10.73 8.92
C PHE A 19 7.55 -10.96 8.42
N ALA A 20 7.70 -11.57 7.24
CA ALA A 20 9.01 -11.80 6.64
C ALA A 20 9.74 -10.49 6.29
N ILE A 21 9.03 -9.46 5.82
CA ILE A 21 9.57 -8.12 5.61
C ILE A 21 10.05 -7.52 6.93
N ALA A 22 9.22 -7.55 7.98
CA ALA A 22 9.60 -7.01 9.29
C ALA A 22 10.84 -7.72 9.86
N ARG A 23 10.93 -9.04 9.69
CA ARG A 23 12.10 -9.83 10.07
C ARG A 23 13.37 -9.39 9.34
N GLU A 24 13.31 -9.25 8.02
CA GLU A 24 14.47 -8.84 7.22
C GLU A 24 14.87 -7.40 7.49
N LEU A 25 13.91 -6.49 7.69
CA LEU A 25 14.22 -5.12 8.13
C LEU A 25 14.88 -5.13 9.50
N CYS A 26 14.47 -5.96 10.46
CA CYS A 26 15.16 -6.06 11.76
C CYS A 26 16.63 -6.50 11.62
N ARG A 27 16.97 -7.23 10.55
CA ARG A 27 18.35 -7.70 10.28
C ARG A 27 19.19 -6.67 9.54
N GLN A 28 18.57 -5.86 8.69
CA GLN A 28 19.29 -5.07 7.67
C GLN A 28 19.11 -3.55 7.84
N PHE A 29 18.01 -3.09 8.43
CA PHE A 29 17.73 -1.67 8.59
C PHE A 29 18.47 -1.11 9.82
N SER A 30 19.25 -0.05 9.60
CA SER A 30 19.94 0.67 10.68
C SER A 30 18.97 1.60 11.42
N GLY A 31 18.14 1.05 12.29
CA GLY A 31 17.18 1.77 13.12
C GLY A 31 16.11 0.85 13.72
N ASP A 32 15.06 1.44 14.25
CA ASP A 32 13.94 0.73 14.83
C ASP A 32 13.03 0.17 13.74
N VAL A 33 12.45 -1.01 13.98
CA VAL A 33 11.42 -1.59 13.11
C VAL A 33 10.13 -1.70 13.90
N VAL A 34 9.07 -1.05 13.42
CA VAL A 34 7.72 -1.10 13.99
C VAL A 34 6.88 -2.10 13.20
N LEU A 35 6.64 -3.24 13.82
CA LEU A 35 5.68 -4.25 13.36
C LEU A 35 4.28 -3.78 13.75
N THR A 36 3.36 -3.73 12.78
CA THR A 36 1.96 -3.39 13.06
C THR A 36 0.98 -4.49 12.67
N ALA A 37 -0.13 -4.54 13.39
CA ALA A 37 -1.21 -5.49 13.16
C ALA A 37 -2.54 -4.91 13.66
N ARG A 38 -3.65 -5.31 13.02
CA ARG A 38 -5.00 -4.91 13.45
C ARG A 38 -5.49 -5.66 14.69
N ASP A 39 -4.86 -6.80 15.00
CA ASP A 39 -5.16 -7.64 16.15
C ASP A 39 -3.95 -7.59 17.10
N GLU A 40 -4.17 -7.05 18.29
CA GLU A 40 -3.11 -6.83 19.27
C GLU A 40 -2.45 -8.15 19.71
N ALA A 41 -3.24 -9.18 19.99
CA ALA A 41 -2.72 -10.46 20.47
C ALA A 41 -1.82 -11.12 19.42
N ARG A 42 -2.27 -11.15 18.15
CA ARG A 42 -1.46 -11.67 17.04
C ARG A 42 -0.23 -10.82 16.76
N GLY A 43 -0.33 -9.50 16.89
CA GLY A 43 0.80 -8.59 16.75
C GLY A 43 1.88 -8.81 17.81
N ARG A 44 1.48 -8.94 19.08
CA ARG A 44 2.40 -9.24 20.19
C ARG A 44 3.02 -10.63 20.06
N ALA A 45 2.25 -11.64 19.64
CA ALA A 45 2.78 -12.97 19.38
C ALA A 45 3.83 -12.97 18.25
N ALA A 46 3.60 -12.20 17.18
CA ALA A 46 4.58 -12.03 16.11
C ALA A 46 5.88 -11.35 16.60
N VAL A 47 5.78 -10.33 17.47
CA VAL A 47 6.97 -9.74 18.10
C VAL A 47 7.72 -10.76 18.94
N GLN A 48 7.04 -11.57 19.77
CA GLN A 48 7.68 -12.63 20.56
C GLN A 48 8.38 -13.66 19.68
N GLN A 49 7.80 -14.02 18.54
CA GLN A 49 8.44 -14.93 17.59
C GLN A 49 9.74 -14.34 17.04
N LEU A 50 9.76 -13.06 16.66
CA LEU A 50 10.98 -12.39 16.18
C LEU A 50 12.01 -12.21 17.31
N GLN A 51 11.56 -11.98 18.54
CA GLN A 51 12.44 -11.93 19.73
C GLN A 51 13.12 -13.27 20.00
N ALA A 52 12.41 -14.39 19.79
CA ALA A 52 13.01 -15.73 19.88
C ALA A 52 14.09 -15.97 18.80
N GLU A 53 14.06 -15.22 17.68
CA GLU A 53 15.11 -15.21 16.66
C GLU A 53 16.27 -14.24 16.98
N GLY A 54 16.26 -13.59 18.14
CA GLY A 54 17.27 -12.60 18.54
C GLY A 54 17.05 -11.20 17.95
N LEU A 55 15.87 -10.93 17.37
CA LEU A 55 15.51 -9.64 16.80
C LEU A 55 14.71 -8.80 17.81
N SER A 56 14.55 -7.50 17.58
CA SER A 56 13.88 -6.60 18.53
C SER A 56 12.94 -5.59 17.85
N PRO A 57 11.90 -6.06 17.14
CA PRO A 57 10.88 -5.16 16.61
C PRO A 57 10.06 -4.52 17.75
N ARG A 58 9.66 -3.27 17.57
CA ARG A 58 8.59 -2.65 18.36
C ARG A 58 7.23 -3.07 17.79
N PHE A 59 6.20 -3.03 18.63
CA PHE A 59 4.82 -3.25 18.22
C PHE A 59 4.01 -1.95 18.31
N HIS A 60 3.14 -1.72 17.33
CA HIS A 60 2.04 -0.75 17.44
C HIS A 60 0.78 -1.31 16.77
N LEU A 61 -0.39 -1.10 17.38
CA LEU A 61 -1.67 -1.48 16.77
C LEU A 61 -1.93 -0.64 15.50
N LEU A 62 -2.35 -1.29 14.42
CA LEU A 62 -2.80 -0.61 13.20
C LEU A 62 -3.88 -1.43 12.50
N ASP A 63 -5.10 -0.93 12.48
CA ASP A 63 -6.09 -1.28 11.47
C ASP A 63 -6.14 -0.18 10.41
N ILE A 64 -5.84 -0.55 9.16
CA ILE A 64 -5.82 0.39 8.04
C ILE A 64 -7.23 0.77 7.57
N ASP A 65 -8.25 0.07 8.06
CA ASP A 65 -9.67 0.35 7.79
C ASP A 65 -10.29 1.28 8.87
N ASP A 66 -9.52 1.69 9.88
CA ASP A 66 -9.93 2.61 10.95
C ASP A 66 -9.03 3.84 11.02
N LEU A 67 -9.58 4.99 10.63
CA LEU A 67 -8.89 6.27 10.63
C LEU A 67 -8.36 6.68 12.02
N HIS A 68 -9.04 6.30 13.11
CA HIS A 68 -8.54 6.58 14.45
C HIS A 68 -7.29 5.76 14.76
N SER A 69 -7.27 4.49 14.37
CA SER A 69 -6.08 3.64 14.49
C SER A 69 -4.89 4.20 13.70
N ILE A 70 -5.13 4.69 12.47
CA ILE A 70 -4.08 5.30 11.65
C ILE A 70 -3.54 6.58 12.32
N ARG A 71 -4.43 7.45 12.83
CA ARG A 71 -4.07 8.69 13.54
C ARG A 71 -3.33 8.44 14.85
N ALA A 72 -3.69 7.39 15.58
CA ALA A 72 -2.98 7.01 16.80
C ALA A 72 -1.53 6.57 16.50
N LEU A 73 -1.33 5.74 15.47
CA LEU A 73 0.00 5.38 14.99
C LEU A 73 0.78 6.61 14.52
N ARG A 74 0.08 7.52 13.84
CA ARG A 74 0.66 8.76 13.36
C ARG A 74 1.26 9.57 14.50
N ASP A 75 0.45 9.85 15.52
CA ASP A 75 0.86 10.65 16.66
C ASP A 75 1.99 9.96 17.46
N PHE A 76 1.98 8.62 17.54
CA PHE A 76 3.08 7.84 18.10
C PHE A 76 4.40 8.06 17.34
N LEU A 77 4.41 7.91 16.01
CA LEU A 77 5.63 8.09 15.20
C LEU A 77 6.17 9.52 15.29
N ARG A 78 5.27 10.51 15.29
CA ARG A 78 5.65 11.92 15.45
C ARG A 78 6.31 12.17 16.81
N LYS A 79 5.71 11.65 17.88
CA LYS A 79 6.20 11.83 19.25
C LYS A 79 7.55 11.13 19.48
N GLU A 80 7.70 9.91 18.99
CA GLU A 80 8.86 9.06 19.33
C GLU A 80 10.06 9.28 18.39
N TYR A 81 9.80 9.52 17.11
CA TYR A 81 10.83 9.54 16.07
C TYR A 81 10.93 10.89 15.33
N GLY A 82 9.99 11.80 15.61
CA GLY A 82 9.76 13.00 14.82
C GLY A 82 9.23 12.71 13.42
N GLY A 83 9.06 11.45 13.03
CA GLY A 83 8.76 11.06 11.66
C GLY A 83 9.10 9.62 11.30
N LEU A 84 8.96 9.27 10.03
CA LEU A 84 9.20 7.93 9.48
C LEU A 84 10.34 7.95 8.44
N ASP A 85 11.10 6.87 8.31
CA ASP A 85 12.14 6.74 7.28
C ASP A 85 11.73 5.76 6.18
N VAL A 86 11.08 4.65 6.57
CA VAL A 86 10.64 3.61 5.65
C VAL A 86 9.19 3.23 5.95
N LEU A 87 8.33 3.27 4.94
CA LEU A 87 6.95 2.77 5.01
C LEU A 87 6.77 1.60 4.04
N VAL A 88 6.33 0.46 4.56
CA VAL A 88 5.93 -0.69 3.73
C VAL A 88 4.43 -0.97 3.91
N ASN A 89 3.63 -0.52 2.93
CA ASN A 89 2.21 -0.82 2.83
C ASN A 89 2.01 -2.24 2.28
N ASN A 90 2.01 -3.22 3.19
CA ASN A 90 1.85 -4.63 2.87
C ASN A 90 0.44 -5.16 3.15
N ALA A 91 -0.28 -4.57 4.12
CA ALA A 91 -1.61 -5.04 4.50
C ALA A 91 -2.55 -5.16 3.29
N GLY A 92 -3.26 -6.28 3.22
CA GLY A 92 -4.21 -6.55 2.16
C GLY A 92 -4.94 -7.86 2.38
N ILE A 93 -6.06 -8.01 1.69
CA ILE A 93 -6.94 -9.18 1.73
C ILE A 93 -7.32 -9.60 0.32
N ALA A 94 -7.73 -10.87 0.21
CA ALA A 94 -8.36 -11.41 -0.98
C ALA A 94 -9.33 -12.51 -0.53
N PHE A 95 -10.50 -12.56 -1.15
CA PHE A 95 -11.39 -13.71 -1.02
C PHE A 95 -10.80 -14.91 -1.78
N LYS A 96 -11.15 -16.12 -1.33
CA LYS A 96 -10.78 -17.34 -2.05
C LYS A 96 -11.60 -17.43 -3.34
N THR A 97 -11.04 -18.04 -4.38
CA THR A 97 -11.69 -18.17 -5.70
C THR A 97 -13.07 -18.83 -5.66
N ASN A 98 -13.33 -19.68 -4.65
CA ASN A 98 -14.60 -20.40 -4.46
C ASN A 98 -15.35 -19.93 -3.19
N ASP A 99 -15.06 -18.73 -2.69
CA ASP A 99 -15.77 -18.18 -1.54
C ASP A 99 -17.24 -17.90 -1.91
N PRO A 100 -18.23 -18.36 -1.10
CA PRO A 100 -19.65 -18.21 -1.41
C PRO A 100 -20.18 -16.79 -1.16
N THR A 101 -19.38 -15.90 -0.57
CA THR A 101 -19.78 -14.52 -0.30
C THR A 101 -20.21 -13.82 -1.59
N PRO A 102 -21.33 -13.07 -1.61
CA PRO A 102 -21.75 -12.35 -2.81
C PRO A 102 -20.66 -11.41 -3.34
N PHE A 103 -20.47 -11.36 -4.67
CA PHE A 103 -19.35 -10.63 -5.28
C PHE A 103 -19.30 -9.13 -4.90
N HIS A 104 -20.45 -8.49 -4.73
CA HIS A 104 -20.49 -7.08 -4.29
C HIS A 104 -19.91 -6.87 -2.89
N ILE A 105 -20.14 -7.80 -1.95
CA ILE A 105 -19.53 -7.77 -0.61
C ILE A 105 -18.03 -8.06 -0.73
N GLN A 106 -17.63 -9.00 -1.58
CA GLN A 106 -16.21 -9.27 -1.81
C GLN A 106 -15.47 -8.03 -2.34
N ALA A 107 -16.09 -7.32 -3.29
CA ALA A 107 -15.55 -6.10 -3.88
C ALA A 107 -15.44 -4.97 -2.87
N GLU A 108 -16.51 -4.70 -2.10
CA GLU A 108 -16.53 -3.66 -1.07
C GLU A 108 -15.45 -3.89 -0.02
N VAL A 109 -15.42 -5.08 0.58
CA VAL A 109 -14.46 -5.42 1.65
C VAL A 109 -13.02 -5.38 1.11
N THR A 110 -12.77 -5.97 -0.07
CA THR A 110 -11.42 -5.98 -0.67
C THR A 110 -10.95 -4.58 -1.04
N MET A 111 -11.80 -3.74 -1.63
CA MET A 111 -11.43 -2.37 -2.00
C MET A 111 -11.21 -1.50 -0.77
N LYS A 112 -12.04 -1.69 0.27
CA LYS A 112 -11.87 -1.01 1.56
C LYS A 112 -10.46 -1.22 2.10
N THR A 113 -10.01 -2.46 2.24
CA THR A 113 -8.68 -2.73 2.81
C THR A 113 -7.55 -2.48 1.81
N ASN A 114 -7.61 -3.04 0.60
CA ASN A 114 -6.46 -3.02 -0.31
C ASN A 114 -6.17 -1.65 -0.91
N PHE A 115 -7.22 -0.89 -1.24
CA PHE A 115 -7.09 0.41 -1.89
C PHE A 115 -7.33 1.54 -0.91
N PHE A 116 -8.52 1.64 -0.31
CA PHE A 116 -8.86 2.78 0.54
C PHE A 116 -8.04 2.82 1.83
N GLY A 117 -7.83 1.69 2.49
CA GLY A 117 -6.97 1.61 3.66
C GLY A 117 -5.51 1.91 3.35
N THR A 118 -4.98 1.42 2.22
CA THR A 118 -3.63 1.79 1.75
C THR A 118 -3.54 3.28 1.44
N ARG A 119 -4.55 3.83 0.76
CA ARG A 119 -4.64 5.27 0.48
C ARG A 119 -4.66 6.05 1.79
N ASP A 120 -5.52 5.70 2.75
CA ASP A 120 -5.67 6.42 4.01
C ASP A 120 -4.41 6.33 4.88
N VAL A 121 -3.71 5.18 4.87
CA VAL A 121 -2.38 5.05 5.47
C VAL A 121 -1.37 5.95 4.78
N CYS A 122 -1.33 5.99 3.44
CA CYS A 122 -0.49 6.96 2.73
C CYS A 122 -0.88 8.39 3.13
N THR A 123 -2.17 8.73 3.09
CA THR A 123 -2.69 10.07 3.38
C THR A 123 -2.35 10.53 4.80
N GLU A 124 -2.40 9.65 5.81
CA GLU A 124 -2.14 10.02 7.20
C GLU A 124 -0.69 9.79 7.67
N LEU A 125 0.07 8.88 7.03
CA LEU A 125 1.47 8.59 7.41
C LEU A 125 2.52 9.26 6.51
N LEU A 126 2.25 9.51 5.22
CA LEU A 126 3.13 10.35 4.39
C LEU A 126 3.35 11.75 5.00
N PRO A 127 2.40 12.38 5.71
CA PRO A 127 2.60 13.69 6.35
C PRO A 127 3.45 13.65 7.63
N LEU A 128 3.89 12.51 8.14
CA LEU A 128 4.46 12.45 9.50
C LEU A 128 5.93 12.77 9.64
N MET A 129 6.63 12.74 8.55
CA MET A 129 8.05 12.55 8.49
C MET A 129 8.84 13.91 8.49
N LYS A 130 8.55 14.78 9.51
CA LYS A 130 9.26 15.95 10.19
C LYS A 130 9.08 17.44 9.76
N PRO A 131 9.19 18.52 10.63
CA PRO A 131 8.92 18.75 12.08
C PRO A 131 7.84 19.85 12.38
N GLN A 132 7.58 20.19 13.65
CA GLN A 132 6.36 20.83 14.23
C GLN A 132 6.28 22.38 14.28
N ALA A 133 5.06 22.95 14.20
CA ALA A 133 4.60 24.19 14.85
C ALA A 133 3.06 24.16 15.12
N ASP A 134 2.61 24.81 16.20
CA ASP A 134 1.23 24.80 16.77
C ASP A 134 0.27 25.83 16.14
N ASP A 135 -1.05 25.57 16.11
CA ASP A 135 -2.12 26.60 16.05
C ASP A 135 -3.52 26.06 16.48
N PRO A 136 -4.39 26.84 17.18
CA PRO A 136 -5.65 26.38 17.78
C PRO A 136 -6.90 26.84 17.02
N THR A 137 -7.90 25.97 16.79
CA THR A 137 -9.21 26.42 16.27
C THR A 137 -10.40 25.57 16.77
N PRO A 138 -11.60 26.15 17.07
CA PRO A 138 -12.62 25.55 17.95
C PRO A 138 -13.69 24.65 17.30
N LEU A 139 -14.29 23.83 18.17
CA LEU A 139 -15.15 22.65 17.97
C LEU A 139 -16.51 22.83 17.24
N HIS A 140 -16.96 24.05 16.90
CA HIS A 140 -18.30 24.24 16.33
C HIS A 140 -18.36 24.21 14.79
N ILE A 141 -17.20 24.05 14.13
CA ILE A 141 -17.09 23.70 12.70
C ILE A 141 -17.23 22.17 12.48
N GLN A 142 -17.21 21.36 13.55
CA GLN A 142 -17.17 19.90 13.48
C GLN A 142 -18.51 19.23 13.13
N ALA A 143 -19.61 19.97 12.93
CA ALA A 143 -20.95 19.38 12.78
C ALA A 143 -21.51 19.42 11.34
N GLU A 144 -20.94 20.21 10.42
CA GLU A 144 -21.27 20.15 8.98
C GLU A 144 -20.47 19.03 8.25
N VAL A 145 -19.67 18.29 9.02
CA VAL A 145 -18.56 17.39 8.68
C VAL A 145 -18.99 15.92 8.56
N THR A 146 -20.25 15.65 8.20
CA THR A 146 -20.66 14.26 7.89
C THR A 146 -20.95 14.07 6.40
N LEU A 147 -21.33 15.13 5.68
CA LEU A 147 -21.65 15.05 4.24
C LEU A 147 -20.53 15.58 3.32
N LYS A 148 -19.56 16.32 3.87
CA LYS A 148 -18.36 16.79 3.15
C LYS A 148 -17.21 15.76 3.16
N THR A 149 -17.28 14.77 4.04
CA THR A 149 -16.14 13.99 4.56
C THR A 149 -15.75 12.80 3.71
N ASN A 150 -16.67 12.23 2.92
CA ASN A 150 -16.38 10.99 2.19
C ASN A 150 -15.87 11.21 0.76
N PHE A 151 -15.85 12.46 0.28
CA PHE A 151 -15.43 12.77 -1.09
C PHE A 151 -14.51 14.01 -1.18
N PHE A 152 -14.97 15.18 -0.69
CA PHE A 152 -14.17 16.41 -0.79
C PHE A 152 -13.11 16.55 0.32
N GLY A 153 -13.34 15.94 1.50
CA GLY A 153 -12.34 15.89 2.59
C GLY A 153 -11.08 15.09 2.24
N THR A 154 -11.19 14.05 1.41
CA THR A 154 -10.02 13.27 0.94
C THR A 154 -9.24 14.01 -0.16
N ARG A 155 -9.92 14.85 -0.95
CA ARG A 155 -9.30 15.63 -2.04
C ARG A 155 -8.41 16.76 -1.52
N ASP A 156 -8.87 17.51 -0.52
CA ASP A 156 -8.17 18.72 -0.07
C ASP A 156 -7.01 18.42 0.90
N ILE A 157 -6.93 17.19 1.43
CA ILE A 157 -5.87 16.70 2.34
C ILE A 157 -4.58 16.31 1.57
N CYS A 158 -4.67 15.91 0.30
CA CYS A 158 -3.48 15.61 -0.49
C CYS A 158 -2.77 16.85 -1.05
N THR A 159 -3.37 18.04 -0.93
CA THR A 159 -2.78 19.32 -1.39
C THR A 159 -1.92 19.98 -0.30
N GLU A 160 -2.15 19.67 0.98
CA GLU A 160 -1.47 20.33 2.11
C GLU A 160 -0.41 19.46 2.82
N LEU A 161 -0.27 18.18 2.46
CA LEU A 161 0.38 17.19 3.34
C LEU A 161 1.62 16.46 2.78
N LEU A 162 2.11 16.90 1.63
CA LEU A 162 3.42 16.49 1.11
C LEU A 162 4.66 17.05 1.84
N PRO A 163 4.64 18.07 2.74
CA PRO A 163 5.89 18.68 3.23
C PRO A 163 6.80 17.80 4.10
N LEU A 164 6.45 16.56 4.46
CA LEU A 164 7.11 15.89 5.59
C LEU A 164 7.38 14.39 5.36
N VAL A 165 8.02 13.92 4.29
CA VAL A 165 8.85 12.72 4.25
C VAL A 165 10.29 13.07 4.74
N LYS A 166 11.01 12.22 5.49
CA LYS A 166 12.42 12.51 5.81
C LYS A 166 13.21 12.47 4.49
N PRO A 167 14.17 13.38 4.28
CA PRO A 167 15.11 13.22 3.18
C PRO A 167 15.67 11.79 3.18
N GLN A 168 15.74 11.18 2.00
CA GLN A 168 16.19 9.81 1.76
C GLN A 168 15.20 8.72 2.25
N GLY A 169 13.95 9.06 2.49
CA GLY A 169 12.89 8.10 2.84
C GLY A 169 12.55 7.14 1.71
N ARG A 170 12.01 5.96 2.06
CA ARG A 170 11.51 4.97 1.08
C ARG A 170 10.07 4.57 1.40
N VAL A 171 9.23 4.49 0.37
CA VAL A 171 7.84 4.05 0.48
C VAL A 171 7.62 2.89 -0.48
N VAL A 172 7.09 1.79 0.04
CA VAL A 172 6.87 0.55 -0.72
C VAL A 172 5.41 0.15 -0.60
N ASN A 173 4.71 0.17 -1.73
CA ASN A 173 3.34 -0.31 -1.81
C ASN A 173 3.34 -1.73 -2.39
N VAL A 174 2.97 -2.73 -1.60
CA VAL A 174 2.88 -4.12 -2.05
C VAL A 174 1.62 -4.27 -2.90
N SER A 175 1.80 -4.16 -4.21
CA SER A 175 0.78 -4.39 -5.22
C SER A 175 0.72 -5.88 -5.60
N SER A 176 0.46 -6.20 -6.87
CA SER A 176 0.42 -7.56 -7.40
C SER A 176 0.51 -7.53 -8.92
N ILE A 177 1.13 -8.53 -9.53
CA ILE A 177 1.10 -8.73 -10.99
C ILE A 177 -0.34 -8.86 -11.53
N MET A 178 -1.31 -9.18 -10.66
CA MET A 178 -2.74 -9.15 -11.00
C MET A 178 -3.23 -7.77 -11.44
N SER A 179 -2.53 -6.67 -11.11
CA SER A 179 -2.84 -5.34 -11.64
C SER A 179 -2.72 -5.28 -13.15
N PHE A 180 -1.71 -5.94 -13.74
CA PHE A 180 -1.53 -6.02 -15.19
C PHE A 180 -2.60 -6.87 -15.85
N LEU A 181 -3.06 -7.94 -15.18
CA LEU A 181 -4.17 -8.75 -15.68
C LEU A 181 -5.48 -7.95 -15.66
N ALA A 182 -5.75 -7.19 -14.60
CA ALA A 182 -6.89 -6.26 -14.56
C ALA A 182 -6.79 -5.25 -15.70
N LEU A 183 -5.65 -4.57 -15.85
CA LEU A 183 -5.46 -3.59 -16.91
C LEU A 183 -5.71 -4.20 -18.30
N LYS A 184 -5.15 -5.38 -18.57
CA LYS A 184 -5.35 -6.09 -19.85
C LYS A 184 -6.82 -6.41 -20.15
N GLN A 185 -7.64 -6.63 -19.13
CA GLN A 185 -9.05 -6.96 -19.27
C GLN A 185 -10.00 -5.75 -19.24
N CYS A 186 -9.50 -4.59 -18.83
CA CYS A 186 -10.26 -3.34 -18.95
C CYS A 186 -10.54 -2.99 -20.42
N SER A 187 -11.59 -2.23 -20.69
CA SER A 187 -11.81 -1.64 -22.01
C SER A 187 -10.68 -0.68 -22.39
N PRO A 188 -10.49 -0.36 -23.68
CA PRO A 188 -9.48 0.61 -24.12
C PRO A 188 -9.57 1.96 -23.41
N GLU A 189 -10.78 2.43 -23.10
CA GLU A 189 -11.01 3.69 -22.39
C GLU A 189 -10.53 3.64 -20.95
N LEU A 190 -10.81 2.54 -20.23
CA LEU A 190 -10.30 2.35 -18.87
C LEU A 190 -8.79 2.12 -18.87
N GLN A 191 -8.25 1.39 -19.85
CA GLN A 191 -6.81 1.22 -20.02
C GLN A 191 -6.12 2.58 -20.15
N GLN A 192 -6.61 3.45 -21.05
CA GLN A 192 -6.09 4.79 -21.24
C GLN A 192 -6.10 5.62 -19.94
N LYS A 193 -7.18 5.55 -19.16
CA LYS A 193 -7.26 6.24 -17.87
C LYS A 193 -6.23 5.71 -16.86
N PHE A 194 -6.09 4.40 -16.72
CA PHE A 194 -5.15 3.79 -15.76
C PHE A 194 -3.68 3.85 -16.19
N THR A 195 -3.38 4.05 -17.47
CA THR A 195 -2.03 4.28 -17.96
C THR A 195 -1.67 5.76 -18.11
N SER A 196 -2.62 6.66 -17.90
CA SER A 196 -2.38 8.10 -18.02
C SER A 196 -1.25 8.55 -17.08
N GLU A 197 -0.34 9.36 -17.62
CA GLU A 197 0.73 9.99 -16.85
C GLU A 197 0.27 11.23 -16.09
N THR A 198 -0.98 11.69 -16.31
CA THR A 198 -1.55 12.89 -15.70
C THR A 198 -2.75 12.60 -14.81
N ILE A 199 -3.19 11.33 -14.71
CA ILE A 199 -4.31 10.95 -13.83
C ILE A 199 -4.08 11.47 -12.41
N THR A 200 -5.09 12.10 -11.85
CA THR A 200 -5.08 12.63 -10.50
C THR A 200 -5.56 11.58 -9.50
N GLU A 201 -5.24 11.80 -8.23
CA GLU A 201 -5.70 10.93 -7.15
C GLU A 201 -7.23 10.95 -7.00
N GLU A 202 -7.86 12.11 -7.26
CA GLU A 202 -9.31 12.25 -7.28
C GLU A 202 -9.95 11.44 -8.41
N GLU A 203 -9.43 11.54 -9.63
CA GLU A 203 -9.91 10.74 -10.76
C GLU A 203 -9.74 9.25 -10.52
N LEU A 204 -8.60 8.83 -9.95
CA LEU A 204 -8.40 7.44 -9.57
C LEU A 204 -9.43 6.99 -8.51
N GLY A 205 -9.68 7.82 -7.50
CA GLY A 205 -10.69 7.56 -6.48
C GLY A 205 -12.10 7.43 -7.07
N MET A 206 -12.48 8.31 -8.00
CA MET A 206 -13.74 8.22 -8.72
C MET A 206 -13.86 6.93 -9.53
N LEU A 207 -12.78 6.49 -10.19
CA LEU A 207 -12.77 5.22 -10.93
C LEU A 207 -12.93 4.01 -10.00
N MET A 208 -12.26 4.01 -8.84
CA MET A 208 -12.41 2.92 -7.87
C MET A 208 -13.84 2.87 -7.29
N ASN A 209 -14.45 4.01 -7.00
CA ASN A 209 -15.85 4.10 -6.57
C ASN A 209 -16.81 3.63 -7.66
N LYS A 210 -16.58 4.05 -8.92
CA LYS A 210 -17.38 3.60 -10.07
C LYS A 210 -17.33 2.07 -10.24
N PHE A 211 -16.15 1.45 -10.08
CA PHE A 211 -16.06 -0.01 -10.11
C PHE A 211 -16.98 -0.67 -9.06
N LEU A 212 -16.99 -0.17 -7.82
CA LEU A 212 -17.85 -0.69 -6.76
C LEU A 212 -19.34 -0.53 -7.10
N GLU A 213 -19.72 0.64 -7.61
CA GLU A 213 -21.10 0.91 -8.05
C GLU A 213 -21.52 0.00 -9.20
N ASP A 214 -20.68 -0.14 -10.22
CA ASP A 214 -20.96 -0.97 -11.39
C ASP A 214 -21.04 -2.47 -11.03
N VAL A 215 -20.24 -2.93 -10.06
CA VAL A 215 -20.32 -4.28 -9.52
C VAL A 215 -21.62 -4.48 -8.76
N LYS A 216 -21.99 -3.53 -7.87
CA LYS A 216 -23.24 -3.57 -7.10
C LYS A 216 -24.47 -3.62 -8.02
N ASN A 217 -24.44 -2.88 -9.11
CA ASN A 217 -25.51 -2.82 -10.10
C ASN A 217 -25.46 -3.97 -11.13
N GLY A 218 -24.46 -4.86 -11.07
CA GLY A 218 -24.33 -5.99 -11.98
C GLY A 218 -23.96 -5.61 -13.42
N VAL A 219 -23.42 -4.42 -13.65
CA VAL A 219 -23.10 -3.86 -14.97
C VAL A 219 -21.60 -3.74 -15.26
N HIS A 220 -20.73 -4.07 -14.31
CA HIS A 220 -19.27 -3.91 -14.43
C HIS A 220 -18.67 -4.41 -15.77
N LYS A 221 -19.09 -5.58 -16.26
CA LYS A 221 -18.63 -6.10 -17.56
C LYS A 221 -19.02 -5.19 -18.73
N LYS A 222 -20.27 -4.69 -18.74
CA LYS A 222 -20.78 -3.77 -19.76
C LYS A 222 -20.03 -2.44 -19.72
N GLU A 223 -19.67 -1.99 -18.51
CA GLU A 223 -18.91 -0.77 -18.26
C GLU A 223 -17.39 -0.93 -18.51
N GLY A 224 -16.96 -2.10 -19.01
CA GLY A 224 -15.60 -2.33 -19.46
C GLY A 224 -14.63 -2.81 -18.37
N TRP A 225 -15.11 -3.15 -17.18
CA TRP A 225 -14.26 -3.70 -16.11
C TRP A 225 -13.92 -5.18 -16.33
N PRO A 226 -12.85 -5.70 -15.69
CA PRO A 226 -12.47 -7.11 -15.78
C PRO A 226 -13.59 -8.05 -15.33
N ASP A 227 -13.86 -9.08 -16.13
CA ASP A 227 -14.84 -10.15 -15.84
C ASP A 227 -14.10 -11.45 -15.48
N ILE A 228 -13.47 -11.44 -14.31
CA ILE A 228 -12.76 -12.59 -13.73
C ILE A 228 -13.10 -12.77 -12.26
N LYS A 229 -13.01 -14.01 -11.77
CA LYS A 229 -13.31 -14.37 -10.37
C LYS A 229 -12.56 -13.53 -9.33
N ILE A 230 -11.36 -13.06 -9.67
CA ILE A 230 -10.51 -12.24 -8.80
C ILE A 230 -10.54 -10.75 -9.16
N ALA A 231 -11.53 -10.28 -9.92
CA ALA A 231 -11.59 -8.91 -10.43
C ALA A 231 -11.49 -7.86 -9.31
N ALA A 232 -12.20 -8.04 -8.20
CA ALA A 232 -12.11 -7.14 -7.05
C ALA A 232 -10.66 -6.97 -6.53
N TYR A 233 -9.96 -8.10 -6.33
CA TYR A 233 -8.56 -8.08 -5.92
C TYR A 233 -7.67 -7.42 -6.99
N SER A 234 -7.80 -7.85 -8.25
CA SER A 234 -6.97 -7.36 -9.35
C SER A 234 -7.16 -5.85 -9.60
N VAL A 235 -8.40 -5.35 -9.58
CA VAL A 235 -8.71 -3.92 -9.73
C VAL A 235 -8.21 -3.12 -8.52
N SER A 236 -8.35 -3.64 -7.28
CA SER A 236 -7.78 -2.97 -6.10
C SER A 236 -6.25 -2.81 -6.22
N LYS A 237 -5.54 -3.82 -6.73
CA LYS A 237 -4.08 -3.79 -6.94
C LYS A 237 -3.69 -2.91 -8.13
N MET A 238 -4.52 -2.82 -9.16
CA MET A 238 -4.38 -1.79 -10.20
C MET A 238 -4.50 -0.38 -9.62
N GLY A 239 -5.47 -0.15 -8.73
CA GLY A 239 -5.59 1.08 -7.97
C GLY A 239 -4.32 1.41 -7.18
N VAL A 240 -3.78 0.45 -6.42
CA VAL A 240 -2.51 0.63 -5.67
C VAL A 240 -1.34 0.97 -6.59
N THR A 241 -1.20 0.29 -7.74
CA THR A 241 -0.13 0.57 -8.71
C THR A 241 -0.23 1.99 -9.26
N VAL A 242 -1.42 2.43 -9.65
CA VAL A 242 -1.63 3.78 -10.20
C VAL A 242 -1.47 4.85 -9.11
N LEU A 243 -1.94 4.58 -7.88
CA LEU A 243 -1.74 5.47 -6.74
C LEU A 243 -0.25 5.69 -6.46
N SER A 244 0.57 4.63 -6.51
CA SER A 244 2.03 4.76 -6.39
C SER A 244 2.64 5.68 -7.44
N ARG A 245 2.20 5.57 -8.70
CA ARG A 245 2.67 6.45 -9.79
C ARG A 245 2.32 7.91 -9.50
N ILE A 246 1.08 8.17 -9.03
CA ILE A 246 0.62 9.51 -8.68
C ILE A 246 1.42 10.10 -7.52
N HIS A 247 1.60 9.33 -6.44
CA HIS A 247 2.33 9.80 -5.26
C HIS A 247 3.82 10.02 -5.55
N ALA A 248 4.45 9.17 -6.37
CA ALA A 248 5.80 9.40 -6.84
C ALA A 248 5.92 10.69 -7.67
N ARG A 249 5.01 10.90 -8.63
CA ARG A 249 4.98 12.16 -9.41
C ARG A 249 4.85 13.39 -8.52
N LYS A 250 3.92 13.35 -7.55
CA LYS A 250 3.75 14.40 -6.54
C LYS A 250 5.02 14.66 -5.73
N LEU A 251 5.73 13.59 -5.31
CA LEU A 251 7.02 13.72 -4.61
C LEU A 251 8.11 14.34 -5.50
N SER A 252 8.15 13.98 -6.78
CA SER A 252 9.09 14.57 -7.74
C SER A 252 8.82 16.06 -7.99
N GLU A 253 7.54 16.45 -8.05
CA GLU A 253 7.12 17.84 -8.27
C GLU A 253 7.37 18.72 -7.03
N GLN A 254 7.13 18.18 -5.83
CA GLN A 254 7.06 18.99 -4.62
C GLN A 254 8.29 18.82 -3.70
N ARG A 255 9.04 17.73 -3.85
CA ARG A 255 10.07 17.27 -2.90
C ARG A 255 11.29 16.64 -3.58
N ARG A 256 11.64 17.19 -4.74
CA ARG A 256 12.71 16.68 -5.60
C ARG A 256 14.05 16.49 -4.87
N ASP A 257 14.43 17.45 -4.03
CA ASP A 257 15.74 17.46 -3.37
C ASP A 257 15.82 16.52 -2.17
N ASP A 258 14.68 16.00 -1.72
CA ASP A 258 14.61 15.11 -0.56
C ASP A 258 14.97 13.66 -0.91
N LYS A 259 15.21 13.30 -2.17
CA LYS A 259 15.64 11.95 -2.58
C LYS A 259 14.75 10.82 -2.06
N ILE A 260 13.44 11.05 -2.08
CA ILE A 260 12.45 10.08 -1.62
C ILE A 260 12.11 9.15 -2.77
N LEU A 261 12.15 7.84 -2.51
CA LEU A 261 11.80 6.84 -3.51
C LEU A 261 10.52 6.13 -3.10
N LEU A 262 9.52 6.15 -3.99
CA LEU A 262 8.23 5.49 -3.79
C LEU A 262 7.95 4.57 -4.96
N ASN A 263 7.70 3.29 -4.70
CA ASN A 263 7.41 2.31 -5.76
C ASN A 263 6.29 1.35 -5.36
N ALA A 264 5.59 0.83 -6.36
CA ALA A 264 4.77 -0.37 -6.22
C ALA A 264 5.63 -1.62 -6.47
N CYS A 265 5.27 -2.76 -5.88
CA CYS A 265 5.93 -4.02 -6.22
C CYS A 265 5.01 -5.24 -6.21
N CYS A 266 5.45 -6.31 -6.86
CA CYS A 266 4.86 -7.64 -6.76
C CYS A 266 5.81 -8.58 -5.98
N PRO A 267 5.32 -9.25 -4.92
CA PRO A 267 6.10 -10.25 -4.19
C PRO A 267 6.14 -11.62 -4.89
N GLY A 268 5.47 -11.77 -6.04
CA GLY A 268 5.24 -13.05 -6.71
C GLY A 268 4.11 -13.87 -6.06
N TRP A 269 4.00 -15.15 -6.40
CA TRP A 269 3.00 -16.04 -5.80
C TRP A 269 3.57 -16.77 -4.57
N VAL A 270 3.20 -16.27 -3.39
CA VAL A 270 3.83 -16.64 -2.12
C VAL A 270 2.95 -17.58 -1.29
N ARG A 271 3.56 -18.62 -0.70
CA ARG A 271 2.93 -19.56 0.25
C ARG A 271 2.56 -18.85 1.54
N THR A 272 1.33 -18.38 1.58
CA THR A 272 0.70 -17.69 2.72
C THR A 272 -0.76 -18.13 2.83
N ASP A 273 -1.45 -17.72 3.90
CA ASP A 273 -2.90 -17.91 3.99
C ASP A 273 -3.64 -17.35 2.77
N MET A 274 -3.16 -16.25 2.18
CA MET A 274 -3.75 -15.65 0.98
C MET A 274 -3.40 -16.47 -0.27
N GLY A 275 -2.10 -16.63 -0.56
CA GLY A 275 -1.61 -17.28 -1.77
C GLY A 275 -1.83 -18.79 -1.82
N GLY A 276 -2.09 -19.43 -0.68
CA GLY A 276 -2.30 -20.86 -0.55
C GLY A 276 -1.00 -21.68 -0.59
N PRO A 277 -1.07 -23.00 -0.34
CA PRO A 277 0.11 -23.86 -0.23
C PRO A 277 0.83 -24.08 -1.56
N LYS A 278 0.17 -23.84 -2.69
CA LYS A 278 0.72 -23.98 -4.04
C LYS A 278 1.58 -22.80 -4.50
N GLY A 279 1.75 -21.77 -3.67
CA GLY A 279 2.65 -20.66 -3.97
C GLY A 279 4.06 -21.15 -4.33
N ILE A 280 4.66 -20.54 -5.35
CA ILE A 280 6.01 -20.90 -5.82
C ILE A 280 7.10 -20.34 -4.89
N LYS A 281 6.80 -19.28 -4.13
CA LYS A 281 7.73 -18.62 -3.21
C LYS A 281 7.40 -18.86 -1.74
N SER A 282 8.42 -18.91 -0.88
CA SER A 282 8.26 -18.80 0.57
C SER A 282 8.01 -17.35 0.97
N PRO A 283 7.50 -17.08 2.19
CA PRO A 283 7.40 -15.71 2.71
C PRO A 283 8.70 -14.92 2.64
N GLU A 284 9.84 -15.58 2.88
CA GLU A 284 11.20 -15.01 2.76
C GLU A 284 11.48 -14.54 1.32
N GLU A 285 11.29 -15.42 0.34
CA GLU A 285 11.49 -15.11 -1.08
C GLU A 285 10.51 -14.03 -1.58
N GLY A 286 9.31 -13.98 -0.98
CA GLY A 286 8.31 -12.94 -1.25
C GLY A 286 8.65 -11.57 -0.66
N ALA A 287 9.43 -11.53 0.43
CA ALA A 287 9.86 -10.28 1.06
C ALA A 287 11.02 -9.59 0.32
N GLU A 288 11.70 -10.29 -0.59
CA GLU A 288 12.90 -9.77 -1.26
C GLU A 288 12.71 -8.47 -2.02
N SER A 289 11.70 -8.37 -2.89
CA SER A 289 11.44 -7.13 -3.66
C SER A 289 10.99 -5.97 -2.76
N PRO A 290 10.06 -6.17 -1.81
CA PRO A 290 9.72 -5.13 -0.84
C PRO A 290 10.92 -4.63 -0.01
N VAL A 291 11.76 -5.54 0.50
CA VAL A 291 12.95 -5.18 1.31
C VAL A 291 13.99 -4.48 0.45
N TYR A 292 14.22 -4.94 -0.78
CA TYR A 292 15.09 -4.27 -1.75
C TYR A 292 14.69 -2.80 -1.96
N LEU A 293 13.40 -2.53 -2.18
CA LEU A 293 12.89 -1.17 -2.37
C LEU A 293 12.97 -0.33 -1.09
N ALA A 294 12.70 -0.94 0.07
CA ALA A 294 12.75 -0.28 1.37
C ALA A 294 14.18 0.17 1.75
N LEU A 295 15.19 -0.55 1.26
CA LEU A 295 16.61 -0.36 1.59
C LEU A 295 17.44 0.24 0.45
N LEU A 296 16.80 0.81 -0.57
CA LEU A 296 17.52 1.50 -1.65
C LEU A 296 18.54 2.50 -1.05
N PRO A 297 19.80 2.53 -1.51
CA PRO A 297 20.83 3.43 -1.00
C PRO A 297 20.36 4.88 -0.97
N SER A 298 20.75 5.67 0.03
CA SER A 298 20.29 7.06 0.22
C SER A 298 20.53 7.99 -0.96
N ASP A 299 21.55 7.69 -1.76
CA ASP A 299 21.97 8.42 -2.97
C ASP A 299 21.36 7.86 -4.26
N ALA A 300 20.58 6.78 -4.19
CA ALA A 300 19.93 6.18 -5.34
C ALA A 300 18.95 7.18 -6.00
N GLU A 301 19.03 7.27 -7.32
CA GLU A 301 18.13 8.09 -8.15
C GLU A 301 16.84 7.34 -8.55
N GLY A 302 16.81 6.02 -8.36
CA GLY A 302 15.65 5.20 -8.68
C GLY A 302 15.77 3.75 -8.22
N PRO A 303 14.75 2.92 -8.46
CA PRO A 303 13.51 3.25 -9.17
C PRO A 303 12.62 4.23 -8.38
N HIS A 304 11.79 5.00 -9.07
CA HIS A 304 10.82 5.95 -8.48
C HIS A 304 9.56 6.01 -9.34
N GLY A 305 8.38 5.77 -8.74
CA GLY A 305 7.11 5.70 -9.45
C GLY A 305 6.93 4.45 -10.29
N GLU A 306 7.78 3.44 -10.08
CA GLU A 306 7.80 2.22 -10.88
C GLU A 306 6.98 1.09 -10.25
N PHE A 307 6.67 0.09 -11.06
CA PHE A 307 6.26 -1.23 -10.58
C PHE A 307 7.46 -2.17 -10.64
N VAL A 308 7.78 -2.81 -9.52
CA VAL A 308 8.97 -3.69 -9.41
C VAL A 308 8.58 -5.12 -9.09
N MET A 309 9.17 -6.07 -9.83
CA MET A 309 9.01 -7.50 -9.60
C MET A 309 10.37 -8.18 -9.78
N GLU A 310 10.72 -9.14 -8.92
CA GLU A 310 12.07 -9.76 -8.92
C GLU A 310 13.22 -8.73 -8.92
N LYS A 311 13.06 -7.62 -8.18
CA LYS A 311 14.00 -6.47 -8.14
C LYS A 311 14.23 -5.79 -9.50
N LYS A 312 13.39 -6.05 -10.49
CA LYS A 312 13.42 -5.43 -11.83
C LYS A 312 12.21 -4.53 -12.03
N VAL A 313 12.43 -3.42 -12.73
CA VAL A 313 11.35 -2.52 -13.15
C VAL A 313 10.55 -3.20 -14.26
N GLU A 314 9.24 -3.24 -14.09
CA GLU A 314 8.28 -3.70 -15.08
C GLU A 314 7.50 -2.49 -15.59
N GLN A 315 7.55 -2.24 -16.90
CA GLN A 315 6.89 -1.10 -17.49
C GLN A 315 5.37 -1.21 -17.32
N TRP A 316 4.75 -0.27 -16.60
CA TRP A 316 3.30 -0.19 -16.46
C TRP A 316 2.66 0.19 -17.79
N GLY A 317 1.78 -0.67 -18.30
CA GLY A 317 1.11 -0.48 -19.59
C GLY A 317 0.92 -1.79 -20.33
N LEU A 318 0.47 -1.69 -21.58
CA LEU A 318 0.31 -2.82 -22.50
C LEU A 318 1.10 -2.56 -23.78
N PRO A 319 1.67 -3.59 -24.43
CA PRO A 319 1.61 -5.01 -24.05
C PRO A 319 2.53 -5.33 -22.86
N PHE A 320 2.08 -6.25 -21.99
CA PHE A 320 2.88 -6.79 -20.88
C PHE A 320 3.06 -8.30 -21.04
N GLN A 321 4.31 -8.77 -20.93
CA GLN A 321 4.63 -10.18 -21.01
C GLN A 321 4.57 -10.82 -19.61
N PHE A 322 3.53 -11.61 -19.38
CA PHE A 322 3.41 -12.34 -18.12
C PHE A 322 4.49 -13.43 -18.00
N PRO A 323 5.08 -13.61 -16.81
CA PRO A 323 6.05 -14.67 -16.57
C PRO A 323 5.38 -16.05 -16.68
N SER A 324 6.14 -17.06 -17.09
CA SER A 324 5.63 -18.41 -17.37
C SER A 324 4.84 -19.01 -16.20
N TRP A 325 5.34 -18.85 -14.96
CA TRP A 325 4.66 -19.33 -13.76
C TRP A 325 3.26 -18.72 -13.57
N PHE A 326 3.06 -17.47 -14.01
CA PHE A 326 1.77 -16.80 -13.90
C PHE A 326 0.77 -17.36 -14.92
N LEU A 327 1.23 -17.65 -16.13
CA LEU A 327 0.40 -18.28 -17.16
C LEU A 327 -0.14 -19.65 -16.70
N THR A 328 0.64 -20.40 -15.93
CA THR A 328 0.23 -21.68 -15.33
C THR A 328 -0.89 -21.50 -14.30
N ILE A 329 -0.96 -20.37 -13.60
CA ILE A 329 -2.00 -20.10 -12.58
C ILE A 329 -3.32 -19.73 -13.24
N ILE A 330 -3.29 -18.88 -14.28
CA ILE A 330 -4.52 -18.37 -14.90
C ILE A 330 -5.16 -19.38 -15.87
N SER A 331 -4.43 -20.44 -16.25
CA SER A 331 -4.92 -21.52 -17.10
C SER A 331 -5.49 -22.71 -16.32
N SER A 332 -5.32 -22.73 -14.99
CA SER A 332 -5.85 -23.75 -14.07
C SER A 332 -7.13 -23.32 -13.39
#